data_AF-A0A950QHG5-F1
#
_entry.id   AF-A0A950QHG5-F1
#
_cell.length_a   1.000
_cell.length_b   1.000
_cell.length_c   1.000
_cell.angle_alpha   90.00
_cell.angle_beta   90.00
_cell.angle_gamma   90.00
#
_symmetry.space_group_name_H-M   'P 1'
#
loop_
_entity.id
_entity.type
_entity.pdbx_description
1 polymer ?
#
loop_
_entity_poly.entity_id
_entity_poly.type
_entity_poly.pdbx_seq_one_letter_code
_entity_poly.pdbx_strand_id
1 'polypeptide(L)'
;MPDACLAVSSSSVSELSLSSRAMLSSLSISVWTARKHDADASEEIAARHGAQADAGRYHKVLLPKEALAEIQKIVSEARQEHYFITLPWDDNGYRVLPAAAYMDHVEKMRTLGKRFSVAVDVLVSRFGTLVDQARTRLGSLFRESDYPTANELRAKFSFETKVLPLPDAGDFRVALGDEEKECIRRQITAAVRASLEVGSRELWFRLYDAVRHMAERLEAYKVSSEGVQHPFRDTVVTNLVKLSDVLPKLNVTNDPELNRLAEQVRNSLLVDPKELRTSELKRAQTAQAAAEIAQRMAGYMAGYLVAEREPMEIA
;
A
#
# COMPACT_ATOMS: atom_id res chain seq x y z
N MET A 1 -37.06 24.05 -25.25
CA MET A 1 -36.21 24.82 -24.31
C MET A 1 -34.95 24.01 -24.13
N PRO A 2 -33.82 24.47 -24.71
CA PRO A 2 -32.56 23.73 -24.79
C PRO A 2 -31.63 24.05 -23.61
N ASP A 3 -30.42 23.49 -23.66
CA ASP A 3 -29.20 23.85 -22.91
C ASP A 3 -28.94 23.22 -21.54
N ALA A 4 -28.11 22.17 -21.58
CA ALA A 4 -26.79 22.23 -20.93
C ALA A 4 -25.79 21.27 -21.64
N CYS A 5 -25.62 21.46 -22.95
CA CYS A 5 -24.39 21.09 -23.63
C CYS A 5 -23.38 22.20 -23.35
N LEU A 6 -22.66 22.12 -22.23
CA LEU A 6 -21.44 22.91 -22.05
C LEU A 6 -20.24 21.99 -22.24
N ALA A 7 -19.60 22.18 -23.39
CA ALA A 7 -18.33 21.60 -23.74
C ALA A 7 -17.29 22.06 -22.71
N VAL A 8 -16.92 21.16 -21.78
CA VAL A 8 -15.68 21.30 -21.03
C VAL A 8 -14.57 20.82 -21.95
N SER A 9 -13.89 21.78 -22.57
CA SER A 9 -12.62 21.57 -23.24
C SER A 9 -11.58 21.12 -22.21
N SER A 10 -11.36 19.82 -22.07
CA SER A 10 -10.20 19.26 -21.37
C SER A 10 -9.44 18.32 -22.30
N SER A 11 -8.12 18.48 -22.28
CA SER A 11 -7.13 17.85 -23.16
C SER A 11 -7.37 16.34 -23.36
N SER A 12 -7.57 15.96 -24.61
CA SER A 12 -7.74 14.57 -25.07
C SER A 12 -6.45 13.77 -24.90
N VAL A 13 -6.22 13.21 -23.71
CA VAL A 13 -5.37 12.02 -23.60
C VAL A 13 -6.18 10.90 -24.23
N SER A 14 -5.86 10.51 -25.46
CA SER A 14 -6.56 9.43 -26.16
C SER A 14 -6.58 8.18 -25.29
N GLU A 15 -7.76 7.62 -25.01
CA GLU A 15 -7.95 6.45 -24.14
C GLU A 15 -7.12 5.23 -24.56
N LEU A 16 -6.90 5.05 -25.86
CA LEU A 16 -5.99 4.05 -26.46
C LEU A 16 -4.54 4.18 -25.95
N SER A 17 -4.12 5.36 -25.50
CA SER A 17 -2.78 5.59 -24.96
C SER A 17 -2.65 5.15 -23.50
N LEU A 18 -3.75 4.97 -22.76
CA LEU A 18 -3.68 4.68 -21.33
C LEU A 18 -3.73 3.19 -21.04
N SER A 19 -4.63 2.44 -21.69
CA SER A 19 -4.67 0.98 -21.61
C SER A 19 -3.35 0.34 -22.06
N SER A 20 -2.58 1.04 -22.92
CA SER A 20 -1.23 0.65 -23.33
C SER A 20 -0.11 1.03 -22.36
N ARG A 21 -0.35 1.93 -21.40
CA ARG A 21 0.66 2.43 -20.44
C ARG A 21 0.54 1.84 -19.04
N ALA A 22 -0.57 1.19 -18.71
CA ALA A 22 -0.78 0.60 -17.39
C ALA A 22 -1.57 -0.71 -17.44
N MET A 23 -1.40 -1.51 -16.40
CA MET A 23 -2.13 -2.75 -16.14
C MET A 23 -2.66 -2.74 -14.71
N LEU A 24 -3.56 -3.66 -14.38
CA LEU A 24 -3.98 -3.90 -13.01
C LEU A 24 -3.13 -5.01 -12.41
N SER A 25 -2.72 -4.84 -11.16
CA SER A 25 -2.02 -5.86 -10.39
C SER A 25 -2.66 -6.06 -9.02
N SER A 26 -2.74 -7.30 -8.56
CA SER A 26 -3.11 -7.63 -7.18
C SER A 26 -2.06 -8.51 -6.54
N LEU A 27 -1.89 -8.37 -5.22
CA LEU A 27 -1.04 -9.21 -4.38
C LEU A 27 -1.91 -9.98 -3.39
N SER A 28 -1.98 -11.29 -3.56
CA SER A 28 -2.71 -12.21 -2.68
C SER A 28 -1.72 -13.01 -1.84
N ILE A 29 -1.80 -12.87 -0.51
CA ILE A 29 -0.95 -13.62 0.42
C ILE A 29 -1.83 -14.29 1.47
N SER A 30 -1.79 -15.62 1.51
CA SER A 30 -2.46 -16.41 2.55
C SER A 30 -1.47 -16.85 3.60
N VAL A 31 -1.85 -16.74 4.87
CA VAL A 31 -1.01 -17.09 6.03
C VAL A 31 -1.88 -17.74 7.09
N TRP A 32 -1.46 -18.90 7.58
CA TRP A 32 -2.07 -19.50 8.76
C TRP A 32 -1.71 -18.72 10.03
N THR A 33 -2.71 -18.36 10.83
CA THR A 33 -2.54 -17.46 11.99
C THR A 33 -2.21 -18.19 13.30
N ALA A 34 -2.16 -19.52 13.29
CA ALA A 34 -1.92 -20.37 14.46
C ALA A 34 -2.80 -20.04 15.67
N ARG A 35 -4.05 -19.66 15.42
CA ARG A 35 -5.07 -19.40 16.45
C ARG A 35 -6.32 -20.19 16.16
N LYS A 36 -6.96 -20.71 17.20
CA LYS A 36 -8.23 -21.45 17.08
C LYS A 36 -9.15 -21.10 18.23
N HIS A 37 -10.42 -20.84 17.91
CA HIS A 37 -11.47 -20.69 18.91
C HIS A 37 -11.71 -22.03 19.60
N ASP A 38 -11.77 -22.05 20.93
CA ASP A 38 -12.14 -23.23 21.71
C ASP A 38 -13.52 -23.03 22.34
N ALA A 39 -14.51 -23.72 21.79
CA ALA A 39 -15.89 -23.64 22.28
C ALA A 39 -16.00 -24.16 23.73
N ASP A 40 -15.44 -25.34 24.03
CA ASP A 40 -15.56 -25.96 25.36
C ASP A 40 -14.92 -25.08 26.45
N ALA A 41 -13.73 -24.52 26.18
CA ALA A 41 -13.08 -23.62 27.13
C ALA A 41 -13.84 -22.30 27.30
N SER A 42 -14.49 -21.81 26.23
CA SER A 42 -15.34 -20.61 26.30
C SER A 42 -16.58 -20.88 27.16
N GLU A 43 -17.20 -22.04 27.00
CA GLU A 43 -18.37 -22.47 27.76
C GLU A 43 -18.03 -22.70 29.24
N GLU A 44 -16.89 -23.33 29.54
CA GLU A 44 -16.40 -23.51 30.91
C GLU A 44 -16.22 -22.18 31.64
N ILE A 45 -15.62 -21.18 30.96
CA ILE A 45 -15.42 -19.83 31.51
C ILE A 45 -16.76 -19.12 31.69
N ALA A 46 -17.66 -19.19 30.71
CA ALA A 46 -18.97 -18.55 30.79
C ALA A 46 -19.78 -19.11 31.97
N ALA A 47 -19.84 -20.44 32.10
CA ALA A 47 -20.50 -21.12 33.21
C ALA A 47 -19.90 -20.74 34.56
N ARG A 48 -18.56 -20.68 34.68
CA ARG A 48 -17.86 -20.28 35.91
C ARG A 48 -18.24 -18.88 36.39
N HIS A 49 -18.55 -17.97 35.46
CA HIS A 49 -18.88 -16.58 35.77
C HIS A 49 -20.38 -16.26 35.69
N GLY A 50 -21.25 -17.25 35.43
CA GLY A 50 -22.68 -17.03 35.20
C GLY A 50 -22.97 -16.15 33.99
N ALA A 51 -22.05 -16.08 33.03
CA ALA A 51 -22.20 -15.33 31.80
C ALA A 51 -22.95 -16.18 30.74
N GLN A 52 -23.58 -15.51 29.78
CA GLN A 52 -24.15 -16.19 28.62
C GLN A 52 -23.03 -16.76 27.71
N ALA A 53 -23.31 -17.84 27.00
CA ALA A 53 -22.31 -18.58 26.21
C ALA A 53 -21.70 -17.77 25.06
N ASP A 54 -22.40 -16.75 24.57
CA ASP A 54 -21.94 -15.83 23.53
C ASP A 54 -21.27 -14.56 24.07
N ALA A 55 -21.26 -14.36 25.39
CA ALA A 55 -20.67 -13.19 26.04
C ALA A 55 -19.13 -13.18 26.00
N GLY A 56 -18.49 -14.28 25.62
CA GLY A 56 -17.03 -14.38 25.55
C GLY A 56 -16.54 -15.50 24.65
N ARG A 57 -15.34 -15.34 24.09
CA ARG A 57 -14.66 -16.36 23.27
C ARG A 57 -13.23 -16.55 23.73
N TYR A 58 -12.87 -17.79 24.03
CA TYR A 58 -11.50 -18.20 24.29
C TYR A 58 -10.82 -18.62 22.99
N HIS A 59 -9.70 -17.95 22.67
CA HIS A 59 -8.88 -18.28 21.51
C HIS A 59 -7.55 -18.88 21.97
N LYS A 60 -7.33 -20.15 21.62
CA LYS A 60 -6.03 -20.80 21.77
C LYS A 60 -5.02 -20.18 20.82
N VAL A 61 -3.85 -19.91 21.37
CA VAL A 61 -2.65 -19.63 20.59
C VAL A 61 -1.92 -20.95 20.41
N LEU A 62 -2.09 -21.56 19.25
CA LEU A 62 -1.56 -22.89 18.93
C LEU A 62 -0.04 -22.87 18.84
N LEU A 63 0.53 -21.83 18.22
CA LEU A 63 1.97 -21.61 18.16
C LEU A 63 2.36 -20.25 18.73
N PRO A 64 3.56 -20.11 19.34
CA PRO A 64 4.10 -18.80 19.72
C PRO A 64 4.20 -17.86 18.52
N LYS A 65 4.03 -16.54 18.75
CA LYS A 65 4.07 -15.52 17.67
C LYS A 65 5.40 -15.53 16.92
N GLU A 66 6.47 -15.89 17.63
CA GLU A 66 7.84 -15.98 17.15
C GLU A 66 7.98 -17.01 16.03
N ALA A 67 7.16 -18.08 16.03
CA ALA A 67 7.18 -19.10 14.98
C ALA A 67 6.77 -18.54 13.61
N LEU A 68 5.96 -17.49 13.58
CA LEU A 68 5.45 -16.86 12.35
C LEU A 68 6.12 -15.50 12.07
N ALA A 69 7.02 -15.02 12.94
CA ALA A 69 7.50 -13.64 12.92
C ALA A 69 8.19 -13.26 11.59
N GLU A 70 9.07 -14.11 11.07
CA GLU A 70 9.75 -13.84 9.80
C GLU A 70 8.78 -13.88 8.61
N ILE A 71 7.82 -14.81 8.60
CA ILE A 71 6.77 -14.85 7.57
C ILE A 71 5.97 -13.55 7.59
N GLN A 72 5.49 -13.11 8.75
CA GLN A 72 4.72 -11.88 8.90
C GLN A 72 5.51 -10.63 8.50
N LYS A 73 6.82 -10.62 8.79
CA LYS A 73 7.72 -9.56 8.34
C LYS A 73 7.79 -9.49 6.81
N ILE A 74 7.99 -10.63 6.14
CA ILE A 74 8.03 -10.70 4.67
C ILE A 74 6.69 -10.29 4.07
N VAL A 75 5.57 -10.72 4.66
CA VAL A 75 4.22 -10.33 4.20
C VAL A 75 4.01 -8.82 4.33
N SER A 76 4.43 -8.22 5.43
CA SER A 76 4.34 -6.77 5.64
C SER A 76 5.20 -6.01 4.64
N GLU A 77 6.43 -6.47 4.42
CA GLU A 77 7.36 -5.91 3.43
C GLU A 77 6.77 -6.00 2.01
N ALA A 78 6.19 -7.15 1.63
CA ALA A 78 5.57 -7.33 0.32
C ALA A 78 4.38 -6.41 0.07
N ARG A 79 3.51 -6.23 1.08
CA ARG A 79 2.39 -5.28 0.96
C ARG A 79 2.87 -3.84 0.84
N GLN A 80 3.86 -3.44 1.64
CA GLN A 80 4.44 -2.10 1.58
C GLN A 80 5.04 -1.83 0.20
N GLU A 81 5.86 -2.74 -0.32
CA GLU A 81 6.49 -2.60 -1.64
C GLU A 81 5.47 -2.63 -2.78
N HIS A 82 4.45 -3.49 -2.68
CA HIS A 82 3.35 -3.51 -3.64
C HIS A 82 2.62 -2.16 -3.68
N TYR A 83 2.25 -1.60 -2.53
CA TYR A 83 1.58 -0.29 -2.45
C TYR A 83 2.49 0.86 -2.86
N PHE A 84 3.79 0.73 -2.63
CA PHE A 84 4.76 1.75 -3.00
C PHE A 84 4.90 1.88 -4.53
N ILE A 85 4.91 0.76 -5.26
CA ILE A 85 5.11 0.70 -6.73
C ILE A 85 3.78 0.65 -7.50
N THR A 86 2.63 0.82 -6.84
CA THR A 86 1.31 0.80 -7.50
C THR A 86 0.39 1.90 -6.97
N LEU A 87 -0.60 2.27 -7.77
CA LEU A 87 -1.62 3.27 -7.42
C LEU A 87 -2.97 2.60 -7.08
N PRO A 88 -3.80 3.24 -6.24
CA PRO A 88 -5.15 2.76 -6.00
C PRO A 88 -5.94 2.59 -7.30
N TRP A 89 -6.78 1.57 -7.36
CA TRP A 89 -7.72 1.35 -8.46
C TRP A 89 -9.13 1.12 -7.93
N ASP A 90 -9.30 0.10 -7.09
CA ASP A 90 -10.55 -0.26 -6.43
C ASP A 90 -10.33 -0.86 -5.03
N ASP A 91 -11.44 -1.17 -4.34
CA ASP A 91 -11.44 -1.80 -3.02
C ASP A 91 -11.24 -3.32 -3.07
N ASN A 92 -11.24 -3.93 -4.25
CA ASN A 92 -11.12 -5.38 -4.43
C ASN A 92 -9.65 -5.86 -4.43
N GLY A 93 -8.71 -4.96 -4.11
CA GLY A 93 -7.29 -5.27 -4.00
C GLY A 93 -6.54 -5.27 -5.32
N TYR A 94 -7.18 -4.85 -6.43
CA TYR A 94 -6.44 -4.49 -7.64
C TYR A 94 -5.93 -3.06 -7.54
N ARG A 95 -4.77 -2.84 -8.15
CA ARG A 95 -4.05 -1.57 -8.13
C ARG A 95 -3.49 -1.30 -9.52
N VAL A 96 -3.42 -0.03 -9.91
CA VAL A 96 -2.80 0.36 -11.17
C VAL A 96 -1.29 0.16 -11.06
N LEU A 97 -0.74 -0.67 -11.94
CA LEU A 97 0.67 -0.88 -12.15
C LEU A 97 1.06 -0.31 -13.53
N PRO A 98 1.78 0.80 -13.58
CA PRO A 98 2.30 1.32 -14.84
C PRO A 98 3.25 0.33 -15.51
N ALA A 99 3.25 0.28 -16.84
CA ALA A 99 4.14 -0.58 -17.62
C ALA A 99 5.63 -0.29 -17.32
N ALA A 100 5.98 0.99 -17.09
CA ALA A 100 7.34 1.41 -16.73
C ALA A 100 7.82 0.86 -15.38
N ALA A 101 6.91 0.49 -14.48
CA ALA A 101 7.20 -0.03 -13.15
C ALA A 101 7.08 -1.56 -13.06
N TYR A 102 6.61 -2.22 -14.14
CA TYR A 102 6.28 -3.64 -14.13
C TYR A 102 7.46 -4.55 -13.80
N MET A 103 8.63 -4.32 -14.42
CA MET A 103 9.80 -5.19 -14.21
C MET A 103 10.31 -5.10 -12.78
N ASP A 104 10.43 -3.89 -12.22
CA ASP A 104 10.83 -3.67 -10.83
C ASP A 104 9.87 -4.37 -9.85
N HIS A 105 8.57 -4.25 -10.10
CA HIS A 105 7.54 -4.86 -9.28
C HIS A 105 7.65 -6.38 -9.29
N VAL A 106 7.69 -7.01 -10.47
CA VAL A 106 7.75 -8.47 -10.60
C VAL A 106 9.04 -9.02 -10.01
N GLU A 107 10.18 -8.36 -10.20
CA GLU A 107 11.44 -8.80 -9.61
C GLU A 107 11.39 -8.75 -8.08
N LYS A 108 10.87 -7.65 -7.52
CA LYS A 108 10.73 -7.49 -6.06
C LYS A 108 9.77 -8.52 -5.48
N MET A 109 8.59 -8.69 -6.08
CA MET A 109 7.59 -9.68 -5.62
C MET A 109 8.11 -11.11 -5.75
N ARG A 110 8.86 -11.44 -6.81
CA ARG A 110 9.52 -12.74 -6.96
C ARG A 110 10.56 -12.98 -5.85
N THR A 111 11.36 -11.97 -5.52
CA THR A 111 12.37 -12.06 -4.45
C THR A 111 11.72 -12.29 -3.09
N LEU A 112 10.65 -11.56 -2.78
CA LEU A 112 9.89 -11.71 -1.55
C LEU A 112 9.14 -13.04 -1.49
N GLY A 113 8.56 -13.50 -2.60
CA GLY A 113 7.92 -14.80 -2.72
C GLY A 113 8.89 -15.97 -2.46
N LYS A 114 10.14 -15.87 -2.96
CA LYS A 114 11.20 -16.85 -2.64
C LYS A 114 11.53 -16.87 -1.15
N ARG A 115 11.75 -15.69 -0.54
CA ARG A 115 12.00 -15.56 0.91
C ARG A 115 10.84 -16.14 1.72
N PHE A 116 9.60 -15.85 1.31
CA PHE A 116 8.38 -16.35 1.93
C PHE A 116 8.33 -17.88 1.89
N SER A 117 8.53 -18.49 0.71
CA SER A 117 8.55 -19.95 0.55
C SER A 117 9.58 -20.61 1.48
N VAL A 118 10.80 -20.08 1.54
CA VAL A 118 11.86 -20.58 2.42
C VAL A 118 11.47 -20.47 3.89
N ALA A 119 10.91 -19.33 4.31
CA ALA A 119 10.46 -19.15 5.70
C ALA A 119 9.33 -20.14 6.07
N VAL A 120 8.41 -20.43 5.14
CA VAL A 120 7.37 -21.44 5.33
C VAL A 120 7.98 -22.84 5.39
N ASP A 121 8.98 -23.17 4.56
CA ASP A 121 9.65 -24.48 4.61
C ASP A 121 10.34 -24.71 5.96
N VAL A 122 10.99 -23.67 6.50
CA VAL A 122 11.58 -23.71 7.84
C VAL A 122 10.51 -23.93 8.91
N LEU A 123 9.37 -23.23 8.84
CA LEU A 123 8.25 -23.43 9.77
C LEU A 123 7.74 -24.88 9.72
N VAL A 124 7.48 -25.40 8.53
CA VAL A 124 6.96 -26.75 8.32
C VAL A 124 7.94 -27.80 8.85
N SER A 125 9.25 -27.63 8.60
CA SER A 125 10.28 -28.55 9.10
C SER A 125 10.37 -28.61 10.63
N ARG A 126 10.07 -27.50 11.31
CA ARG A 126 10.09 -27.39 12.78
C ARG A 126 8.73 -27.65 13.42
N PHE A 127 7.70 -27.91 12.61
CA PHE A 127 6.32 -27.91 13.09
C PHE A 127 6.07 -28.97 14.17
N GLY A 128 6.59 -30.20 14.00
CA GLY A 128 6.45 -31.25 15.02
C GLY A 128 6.97 -30.82 16.40
N THR A 129 8.19 -30.29 16.45
CA THR A 129 8.78 -29.77 17.69
C THR A 129 7.96 -28.62 18.30
N LEU A 130 7.38 -27.76 17.47
CA LEU A 130 6.51 -26.67 17.93
C LEU A 130 5.18 -27.18 18.51
N VAL A 131 4.63 -28.27 17.96
CA VAL A 131 3.44 -28.94 18.50
C VAL A 131 3.75 -29.58 19.86
N ASP A 132 4.91 -30.22 20.01
CA ASP A 132 5.33 -30.80 21.29
C ASP A 132 5.48 -29.72 22.38
N GLN A 133 6.10 -28.60 22.05
CA GLN A 133 6.18 -27.44 22.95
C GLN A 133 4.80 -26.88 23.29
N ALA A 134 3.89 -26.84 22.32
CA ALA A 134 2.52 -26.39 22.53
C ALA A 134 1.73 -27.34 23.46
N ARG A 135 2.01 -28.65 23.43
CA ARG A 135 1.43 -29.64 24.36
C ARG A 135 1.76 -29.30 25.81
N THR A 136 3.02 -28.97 26.09
CA THR A 136 3.44 -28.53 27.44
C THR A 136 2.81 -27.17 27.81
N ARG A 137 2.79 -26.22 26.87
CA ARG A 137 2.31 -24.86 27.12
C ARG A 137 0.80 -24.77 27.36
N LEU A 138 0.00 -25.52 26.59
CA LEU A 138 -1.46 -25.47 26.66
C LEU A 138 -2.02 -26.41 27.74
N GLY A 139 -1.24 -27.39 28.21
CA GLY A 139 -1.67 -28.34 29.24
C GLY A 139 -2.95 -29.07 28.82
N SER A 140 -3.97 -29.05 29.68
CA SER A 140 -5.26 -29.69 29.42
C SER A 140 -6.04 -29.11 28.23
N LEU A 141 -5.69 -27.90 27.79
CA LEU A 141 -6.32 -27.26 26.62
C LEU A 141 -5.74 -27.78 25.30
N PHE A 142 -4.66 -28.56 25.30
CA PHE A 142 -4.08 -29.12 24.08
C PHE A 142 -5.02 -30.15 23.44
N ARG A 143 -5.32 -29.97 22.15
CA ARG A 143 -5.96 -31.00 21.32
C ARG A 143 -5.13 -31.22 20.06
N GLU A 144 -4.79 -32.47 19.79
CA GLU A 144 -3.98 -32.83 18.62
C GLU A 144 -4.69 -32.48 17.30
N SER A 145 -6.02 -32.64 17.27
CA SER A 145 -6.87 -32.27 16.13
C SER A 145 -6.97 -30.76 15.86
N ASP A 146 -6.42 -29.91 16.73
CA ASP A 146 -6.30 -28.47 16.47
C ASP A 146 -5.15 -28.14 15.52
N TYR A 147 -4.24 -29.09 15.26
CA TYR A 147 -3.05 -28.90 14.46
C TYR A 147 -3.18 -29.62 13.11
N PRO A 148 -2.96 -28.92 11.97
CA PRO A 148 -2.93 -29.56 10.66
C PRO A 148 -1.71 -30.48 10.50
N THR A 149 -1.74 -31.41 9.56
CA THR A 149 -0.53 -32.11 9.12
C THR A 149 0.48 -31.15 8.49
N ALA A 150 1.75 -31.55 8.37
CA ALA A 150 2.78 -30.73 7.72
C ALA A 150 2.41 -30.29 6.29
N ASN A 151 1.77 -31.19 5.52
CA ASN A 151 1.33 -30.90 4.15
C ASN A 151 0.14 -29.93 4.12
N GLU A 152 -0.86 -30.14 4.98
CA GLU A 152 -1.99 -29.22 5.11
C GLU A 152 -1.55 -27.85 5.64
N LEU A 153 -0.56 -27.82 6.54
CA LEU A 153 0.03 -26.58 7.02
C LEU A 153 0.66 -25.82 5.86
N ARG A 154 1.52 -26.46 5.06
CA ARG A 154 2.15 -25.86 3.88
C ARG A 154 1.11 -25.28 2.92
N ALA A 155 0.04 -26.02 2.64
CA ALA A 155 -1.03 -25.60 1.75
C ALA A 155 -1.82 -24.35 2.23
N LYS A 156 -1.74 -24.00 3.52
CA LYS A 156 -2.36 -22.78 4.07
C LYS A 156 -1.55 -21.51 3.80
N PHE A 157 -0.38 -21.62 3.19
CA PHE A 157 0.45 -20.47 2.82
C PHE A 157 0.48 -20.32 1.30
N SER A 158 0.17 -19.12 0.82
CA SER A 158 0.27 -18.78 -0.61
C SER A 158 0.78 -17.37 -0.77
N PHE A 159 1.50 -17.14 -1.87
CA PHE A 159 2.03 -15.83 -2.25
C PHE A 159 1.89 -15.70 -3.77
N GLU A 160 0.94 -14.89 -4.21
CA GLU A 160 0.58 -14.78 -5.62
C GLU A 160 0.43 -13.32 -6.03
N THR A 161 0.95 -12.99 -7.20
CA THR A 161 0.66 -11.74 -7.90
C THR A 161 -0.11 -12.03 -9.16
N LYS A 162 -1.24 -11.36 -9.36
CA LYS A 162 -2.02 -11.46 -10.60
C LYS A 162 -1.95 -10.14 -11.36
N VAL A 163 -1.99 -10.23 -12.68
CA VAL A 163 -1.98 -9.08 -13.57
C VAL A 163 -3.15 -9.21 -14.54
N LEU A 164 -3.90 -8.13 -14.69
CA LEU A 164 -5.01 -8.01 -15.63
C LEU A 164 -4.81 -6.77 -16.52
N PRO A 165 -5.34 -6.78 -17.75
CA PRO A 165 -5.36 -5.56 -18.55
C PRO A 165 -6.20 -4.49 -17.86
N LEU A 166 -5.85 -3.22 -18.07
CA LEU A 166 -6.73 -2.11 -17.72
C LEU A 166 -8.01 -2.18 -18.60
N PRO A 167 -9.21 -1.96 -18.06
CA PRO A 167 -10.42 -1.92 -18.87
C PRO A 167 -10.32 -0.89 -20.00
N ASP A 168 -10.70 -1.29 -21.22
CA ASP A 168 -10.71 -0.43 -22.41
C ASP A 168 -12.12 -0.46 -23.03
N ALA A 169 -12.75 0.71 -23.13
CA ALA A 169 -14.09 0.86 -23.72
C ALA A 169 -14.09 0.47 -25.21
N GLY A 170 -12.98 0.65 -25.92
CA GLY A 170 -12.79 0.23 -27.30
C GLY A 170 -12.74 -1.28 -27.47
N ASP A 171 -12.39 -2.03 -26.41
CA ASP A 171 -12.31 -3.50 -26.41
C ASP A 171 -13.55 -4.18 -25.78
N PHE A 172 -14.68 -3.46 -25.69
CA PHE A 172 -15.93 -4.02 -25.17
C PHE A 172 -16.69 -4.81 -26.25
N ARG A 173 -16.55 -6.16 -26.23
CA ARG A 173 -16.99 -7.08 -27.30
C ARG A 173 -18.30 -7.85 -27.02
N VAL A 174 -19.27 -7.27 -26.31
CA VAL A 174 -20.53 -7.95 -25.96
C VAL A 174 -21.62 -7.72 -27.02
N ALA A 175 -22.40 -8.76 -27.33
CA ALA A 175 -23.56 -8.69 -28.22
C ALA A 175 -24.78 -8.05 -27.52
N LEU A 176 -24.78 -6.71 -27.43
CA LEU A 176 -25.89 -5.90 -26.94
C LEU A 176 -26.43 -4.96 -28.04
N GLY A 177 -27.54 -4.27 -27.77
CA GLY A 177 -27.99 -3.13 -28.58
C GLY A 177 -26.94 -2.01 -28.56
N ASP A 178 -26.89 -1.21 -29.62
CA ASP A 178 -25.83 -0.22 -29.79
C ASP A 178 -25.94 0.93 -28.77
N GLU A 179 -27.15 1.30 -28.36
CA GLU A 179 -27.40 2.28 -27.30
C GLU A 179 -26.86 1.80 -25.95
N GLU A 180 -27.11 0.54 -25.59
CA GLU A 180 -26.60 -0.05 -24.34
C GLU A 180 -25.08 -0.20 -24.37
N LYS A 181 -24.49 -0.60 -25.50
CA LYS A 181 -23.02 -0.64 -25.66
C LYS A 181 -22.42 0.73 -25.40
N GLU A 182 -22.99 1.79 -25.98
CA GLU A 182 -22.45 3.13 -25.85
C GLU A 182 -22.63 3.70 -24.44
N CYS A 183 -23.72 3.34 -23.75
CA CYS A 183 -23.89 3.61 -22.33
C CYS A 183 -22.77 2.96 -21.50
N ILE A 184 -22.51 1.67 -21.69
CA ILE A 184 -21.49 0.92 -20.95
C ILE A 184 -20.09 1.43 -21.26
N ARG A 185 -19.78 1.76 -22.53
CA ARG A 185 -18.48 2.35 -22.90
C ARG A 185 -18.20 3.63 -22.14
N ARG A 186 -19.18 4.55 -22.08
CA ARG A 186 -19.07 5.78 -21.29
C ARG A 186 -18.84 5.51 -19.80
N GLN A 187 -19.49 4.49 -19.23
CA GLN A 187 -19.26 4.09 -17.84
C GLN A 187 -17.84 3.56 -17.61
N ILE A 188 -17.33 2.70 -18.49
CA ILE A 188 -15.96 2.18 -18.42
C ILE A 188 -14.96 3.34 -18.48
N THR A 189 -15.12 4.24 -19.45
CA THR A 189 -14.29 5.43 -19.60
C THR A 189 -14.31 6.30 -18.35
N ALA A 190 -15.49 6.59 -17.80
CA ALA A 190 -15.64 7.41 -16.60
C ALA A 190 -14.98 6.75 -15.37
N ALA A 191 -15.17 5.44 -15.18
CA ALA A 191 -14.56 4.70 -14.08
C ALA A 191 -13.03 4.70 -14.16
N VAL A 192 -12.47 4.44 -15.34
CA VAL A 192 -11.02 4.49 -15.57
C VAL A 192 -10.46 5.88 -15.23
N ARG A 193 -11.10 6.95 -15.72
CA ARG A 193 -10.66 8.33 -15.44
C ARG A 193 -10.71 8.65 -13.95
N ALA A 194 -11.81 8.32 -13.27
CA ALA A 194 -11.96 8.55 -11.84
C ALA A 194 -10.86 7.84 -11.03
N SER A 195 -10.58 6.57 -11.31
CA SER A 195 -9.50 5.83 -10.64
C SER A 195 -8.12 6.43 -10.89
N LEU A 196 -7.85 6.94 -12.10
CA LEU A 196 -6.58 7.64 -12.40
C LEU A 196 -6.43 8.96 -11.65
N GLU A 197 -7.52 9.71 -11.49
CA GLU A 197 -7.50 10.96 -10.73
C GLU A 197 -7.19 10.67 -9.25
N VAL A 198 -7.80 9.63 -8.68
CA VAL A 198 -7.46 9.14 -7.33
C VAL A 198 -6.00 8.73 -7.25
N GLY A 199 -5.51 7.97 -8.23
CA GLY A 199 -4.09 7.58 -8.31
C GLY A 199 -3.13 8.77 -8.43
N SER A 200 -3.50 9.80 -9.19
CA SER A 200 -2.71 11.02 -9.34
C SER A 200 -2.69 11.83 -8.04
N ARG A 201 -3.83 11.96 -7.36
CA ARG A 201 -3.92 12.60 -6.04
C ARG A 201 -3.04 11.91 -5.01
N GLU A 202 -3.06 10.58 -4.98
CA GLU A 202 -2.22 9.77 -4.10
C GLU A 202 -0.72 10.03 -4.37
N LEU A 203 -0.30 10.19 -5.63
CA LEU A 203 1.09 10.54 -5.95
C LEU A 203 1.49 11.92 -5.43
N TRP A 204 0.62 12.92 -5.64
CA TRP A 204 0.81 14.26 -5.11
C TRP A 204 0.93 14.23 -3.59
N PHE A 205 0.03 13.50 -2.91
CA PHE A 205 0.05 13.35 -1.46
C PHE A 205 1.32 12.68 -0.95
N ARG A 206 1.77 11.58 -1.59
CA ARG A 206 3.01 10.89 -1.21
C ARG A 206 4.23 11.81 -1.27
N LEU A 207 4.37 12.58 -2.35
CA LEU A 207 5.49 13.52 -2.49
C LEU A 207 5.37 14.66 -1.48
N TYR A 208 4.17 15.23 -1.31
CA TYR A 208 3.93 16.29 -0.35
C TYR A 208 4.27 15.86 1.08
N ASP A 209 3.74 14.71 1.51
CA ASP A 209 3.93 14.21 2.87
C ASP A 209 5.41 13.91 3.15
N ALA A 210 6.12 13.31 2.18
CA ALA A 210 7.55 13.06 2.32
C ALA A 210 8.38 14.36 2.42
N VAL A 211 8.08 15.37 1.61
CA VAL A 211 8.77 16.67 1.63
C VAL A 211 8.44 17.45 2.90
N ARG A 212 7.16 17.51 3.29
CA ARG A 212 6.69 18.12 4.55
C ARG A 212 7.37 17.47 5.75
N HIS A 213 7.41 16.13 5.79
CA HIS A 213 8.06 15.40 6.86
C HIS A 213 9.56 15.74 6.92
N MET A 214 10.24 15.90 5.77
CA MET A 214 11.63 16.33 5.76
C MET A 214 11.82 17.71 6.37
N ALA A 215 10.98 18.69 6.02
CA ALA A 215 11.02 20.03 6.61
C ALA A 215 10.85 19.98 8.14
N GLU A 216 9.79 19.31 8.61
CA GLU A 216 9.47 19.18 10.04
C GLU A 216 10.60 18.49 10.83
N ARG A 217 11.20 17.42 10.26
CA ARG A 217 12.28 16.68 10.92
C ARG A 217 13.58 17.47 11.00
N LEU A 218 13.88 18.29 9.99
CA LEU A 218 15.08 19.13 9.98
C LEU A 218 14.94 20.33 10.91
N GLU A 219 13.77 20.97 10.97
CA GLU A 219 13.49 22.07 11.90
C GLU A 219 13.49 21.62 13.37
N ALA A 220 12.94 20.42 13.63
CA ALA A 220 12.90 19.87 14.98
C ALA A 220 14.29 19.41 15.49
N TYR A 221 15.24 19.14 14.60
CA TYR A 221 16.56 18.65 14.97
C TYR A 221 17.41 19.77 15.58
N LYS A 222 17.67 19.66 16.89
CA LYS A 222 18.46 20.64 17.64
C LYS A 222 19.66 19.96 18.29
N VAL A 223 20.82 20.58 18.18
CA VAL A 223 22.05 20.17 18.86
C VAL A 223 22.29 21.16 20.00
N SER A 224 22.25 20.68 21.25
CA SER A 224 22.55 21.48 22.44
C SER A 224 23.75 20.91 23.19
N SER A 225 24.23 21.65 24.19
CA SER A 225 25.29 21.21 25.11
C SER A 225 24.89 19.97 25.92
N GLU A 226 23.60 19.68 26.06
CA GLU A 226 23.05 18.54 26.81
C GLU A 226 22.78 17.30 25.91
N GLY A 227 23.00 17.43 24.60
CA GLY A 227 22.82 16.35 23.63
C GLY A 227 22.00 16.74 22.41
N VAL A 228 21.51 15.74 21.67
CA VAL A 228 20.72 15.92 20.46
C VAL A 228 19.24 15.74 20.77
N GLN A 229 18.46 16.79 20.53
CA GLN A 229 17.00 16.72 20.60
C GLN A 229 16.43 16.33 19.22
N HIS A 230 15.43 15.44 19.23
CA HIS A 230 14.77 14.91 18.03
C HIS A 230 15.72 14.41 16.93
N PRO A 231 16.50 13.34 17.17
CA PRO A 231 17.51 12.86 16.22
C PRO A 231 17.00 12.67 14.79
N PHE A 232 17.73 13.21 13.83
CA PHE A 232 17.46 13.04 12.40
C PHE A 232 17.89 11.64 11.94
N ARG A 233 17.01 10.92 11.24
CA ARG A 233 17.25 9.55 10.75
C ARG A 233 17.51 9.55 9.25
N ASP A 234 18.41 8.68 8.78
CA ASP A 234 18.73 8.53 7.34
C ASP A 234 17.52 8.11 6.51
N THR A 235 16.56 7.45 7.15
CA THR A 235 15.31 7.01 6.54
C THR A 235 14.51 8.18 5.94
N VAL A 236 14.67 9.39 6.44
CA VAL A 236 13.97 10.58 5.89
C VAL A 236 14.46 10.88 4.47
N VAL A 237 15.78 10.91 4.26
CA VAL A 237 16.38 11.16 2.94
C VAL A 237 16.20 9.96 2.03
N THR A 238 16.49 8.75 2.51
CA THR A 238 16.41 7.54 1.67
C THR A 238 14.98 7.24 1.21
N ASN A 239 13.95 7.60 1.98
CA ASN A 239 12.57 7.52 1.52
C ASN A 239 12.27 8.50 0.37
N LEU A 240 12.79 9.74 0.44
CA LEU A 240 12.66 10.70 -0.65
C LEU A 240 13.41 10.25 -1.91
N VAL A 241 14.62 9.69 -1.78
CA VAL A 241 15.35 9.11 -2.92
C VAL A 241 14.48 8.05 -3.61
N LYS A 242 13.99 7.07 -2.86
CA LYS A 242 13.14 6.00 -3.39
C LYS A 242 11.89 6.56 -4.08
N LEU A 243 11.25 7.57 -3.48
CA LEU A 243 10.05 8.17 -4.04
C LEU A 243 10.35 8.94 -5.34
N SER A 244 11.43 9.73 -5.38
CA SER A 244 11.87 10.43 -6.58
C SER A 244 12.22 9.48 -7.73
N ASP A 245 12.67 8.26 -7.44
CA ASP A 245 12.99 7.25 -8.45
C ASP A 245 11.75 6.55 -9.01
N VAL A 246 10.74 6.34 -8.17
CA VAL A 246 9.51 5.62 -8.55
C VAL A 246 8.44 6.54 -9.13
N LEU A 247 8.31 7.76 -8.62
CA LEU A 247 7.25 8.71 -8.99
C LEU A 247 7.15 8.97 -10.50
N PRO A 248 8.26 9.18 -11.27
CA PRO A 248 8.18 9.33 -12.72
C PRO A 248 7.60 8.10 -13.42
N LYS A 249 7.84 6.89 -12.89
CA LYS A 249 7.28 5.64 -13.43
C LYS A 249 5.79 5.51 -13.12
N LEU A 250 5.34 6.08 -12.01
CA LEU A 250 3.94 6.04 -11.58
C LEU A 250 3.06 7.12 -12.21
N ASN A 251 3.64 8.17 -12.78
CA ASN A 251 2.92 9.29 -13.40
C ASN A 251 2.26 8.90 -14.74
N VAL A 252 1.25 8.03 -14.69
CA VAL A 252 0.51 7.52 -15.86
C VAL A 252 -0.29 8.62 -16.58
N THR A 253 -0.63 9.70 -15.90
CA THR A 253 -1.30 10.88 -16.48
C THR A 253 -0.34 11.84 -17.17
N ASN A 254 0.98 11.63 -17.05
CA ASN A 254 2.03 12.52 -17.57
C ASN A 254 1.88 13.97 -17.09
N ASP A 255 1.51 14.17 -15.83
CA ASP A 255 1.42 15.51 -15.23
C ASP A 255 2.80 16.19 -15.24
N PRO A 256 3.00 17.30 -15.99
CA PRO A 256 4.28 17.96 -16.11
C PRO A 256 4.70 18.69 -14.84
N GLU A 257 3.76 19.22 -14.05
CA GLU A 257 4.10 19.91 -12.79
C GLU A 257 4.54 18.93 -11.73
N LEU A 258 3.91 17.75 -11.66
CA LEU A 258 4.34 16.68 -10.77
C LEU A 258 5.78 16.24 -11.09
N ASN A 259 6.12 16.11 -12.37
CA ASN A 259 7.50 15.81 -12.80
C ASN A 259 8.47 16.93 -12.44
N ARG A 260 8.10 18.19 -12.69
CA ARG A 260 8.92 19.37 -12.38
C ARG A 260 9.24 19.47 -10.88
N LEU A 261 8.26 19.22 -10.03
CA LEU A 261 8.45 19.24 -8.57
C LEU A 261 9.24 18.03 -8.09
N ALA A 262 9.03 16.84 -8.67
CA ALA A 262 9.85 15.67 -8.36
C ALA A 262 11.34 15.90 -8.70
N GLU A 263 11.63 16.57 -9.82
CA GLU A 263 12.99 17.00 -10.18
C GLU A 263 13.53 18.06 -9.23
N GLN A 264 12.71 19.04 -8.84
CA GLN A 264 13.11 20.05 -7.85
C GLN A 264 13.47 19.41 -6.50
N VAL A 265 12.67 18.44 -6.04
CA VAL A 265 12.96 17.64 -4.84
C VAL A 265 14.27 16.88 -4.99
N ARG A 266 14.49 16.22 -6.13
CA ARG A 266 15.73 15.48 -6.41
C ARG A 266 16.97 16.38 -6.32
N ASN A 267 16.88 17.59 -6.87
CA ASN A 267 18.00 18.53 -6.94
C ASN A 267 18.27 19.27 -5.62
N SER A 268 17.22 19.58 -4.84
CA SER A 268 17.33 20.45 -3.67
C SER A 268 17.36 19.70 -2.34
N LEU A 269 16.76 18.51 -2.25
CA LEU A 269 16.51 17.84 -0.97
C LEU A 269 17.29 16.54 -0.75
N LEU A 270 17.87 15.94 -1.79
CA LEU A 270 18.64 14.69 -1.67
C LEU A 270 20.08 14.93 -1.19
N VAL A 271 20.22 15.63 -0.07
CA VAL A 271 21.49 15.91 0.60
C VAL A 271 21.90 14.73 1.49
N ASP A 272 23.19 14.45 1.61
CA ASP A 272 23.71 13.38 2.48
C ASP A 272 23.23 13.59 3.94
N PRO A 273 22.59 12.59 4.57
CA PRO A 273 22.17 12.66 5.97
C PRO A 273 23.26 13.06 6.96
N LYS A 274 24.53 12.72 6.68
CA LYS A 274 25.67 13.10 7.50
C LYS A 274 25.89 14.61 7.47
N GLU A 275 25.84 15.22 6.28
CA GLU A 275 25.98 16.67 6.11
C GLU A 275 24.87 17.42 6.86
N LEU A 276 23.63 16.93 6.79
CA LEU A 276 22.47 17.50 7.48
C LEU A 276 22.59 17.46 9.01
N ARG A 277 23.35 16.50 9.56
CA ARG A 277 23.64 16.44 11.01
C ARG A 277 24.75 17.40 11.40
N THR A 278 25.82 17.47 10.60
CA THR A 278 27.03 18.23 10.97
C THR A 278 26.93 19.71 10.67
N SER A 279 26.19 20.12 9.64
CA SER A 279 26.11 21.52 9.20
C SER A 279 24.74 22.11 9.50
N GLU A 280 24.70 23.05 10.45
CA GLU A 280 23.49 23.81 10.77
C GLU A 280 23.02 24.66 9.59
N LEU A 281 23.94 25.27 8.84
CA LEU A 281 23.61 26.05 7.65
C LEU A 281 22.93 25.20 6.58
N LYS A 282 23.51 24.03 6.24
CA LYS A 282 22.90 23.13 5.25
C LYS A 282 21.55 22.62 5.71
N ARG A 283 21.42 22.26 6.99
CA ARG A 283 20.15 21.85 7.57
C ARG A 283 19.09 22.95 7.44
N ALA A 284 19.40 24.19 7.79
CA ALA A 284 18.47 25.31 7.67
C ALA A 284 18.07 25.59 6.20
N GLN A 285 19.05 25.58 5.28
CA GLN A 285 18.80 25.75 3.85
C GLN A 285 17.90 24.65 3.28
N THR A 286 18.17 23.38 3.61
CA THR A 286 17.37 22.24 3.14
C THR A 286 15.98 22.24 3.78
N ALA A 287 15.85 22.60 5.05
CA ALA A 287 14.56 22.73 5.72
C ALA A 287 13.69 23.81 5.06
N GLN A 288 14.27 24.99 4.80
CA GLN A 288 13.59 26.07 4.10
C GLN A 288 13.17 25.65 2.68
N ALA A 289 14.08 25.05 1.91
CA ALA A 289 13.77 24.57 0.57
C ALA A 289 12.64 23.52 0.58
N ALA A 290 12.65 22.60 1.55
CA ALA A 290 11.59 21.61 1.72
C ALA A 290 10.25 22.27 2.07
N ALA A 291 10.24 23.25 2.98
CA ALA A 291 9.05 24.00 3.35
C ALA A 291 8.45 24.78 2.17
N GLU A 292 9.29 25.45 1.37
CA GLU A 292 8.85 26.18 0.17
C GLU A 292 8.25 25.23 -0.89
N ILE A 293 8.87 24.08 -1.11
CA ILE A 293 8.34 23.05 -2.03
C ILE A 293 7.01 22.52 -1.52
N ALA A 294 6.93 22.15 -0.23
CA ALA A 294 5.69 21.66 0.39
C ALA A 294 4.56 22.70 0.30
N GLN A 295 4.86 23.99 0.51
CA GLN A 295 3.87 25.06 0.41
C GLN A 295 3.33 25.21 -1.02
N ARG A 296 4.19 25.13 -2.04
CA ARG A 296 3.77 25.13 -3.45
C ARG A 296 2.85 23.94 -3.74
N MET A 297 3.23 22.75 -3.28
CA MET A 297 2.44 21.52 -3.42
C MET A 297 1.08 21.59 -2.73
N ALA A 298 1.01 22.22 -1.55
CA ALA A 298 -0.25 22.39 -0.82
C ALA A 298 -1.30 23.18 -1.63
N GLY A 299 -0.88 24.14 -2.46
CA GLY A 299 -1.77 24.85 -3.37
C GLY A 299 -2.47 23.93 -4.39
N TYR A 300 -1.74 22.95 -4.93
CA TYR A 300 -2.30 21.94 -5.85
C TYR A 300 -3.22 20.96 -5.11
N MET A 301 -2.83 20.54 -3.90
CA MET A 301 -3.67 19.68 -3.06
C MET A 301 -4.98 20.33 -2.63
N ALA A 302 -4.99 21.65 -2.38
CA ALA A 302 -6.22 22.39 -2.08
C ALA A 302 -7.23 22.31 -3.23
N GLY A 303 -6.77 22.34 -4.48
CA GLY A 303 -7.62 22.13 -5.65
C GLY A 303 -8.31 20.75 -5.66
N TYR A 304 -7.65 19.71 -5.13
CA TYR A 304 -8.23 18.38 -5.01
C TYR A 304 -9.22 18.23 -3.84
N LEU A 305 -9.01 18.95 -2.74
CA LEU A 305 -9.92 18.97 -1.58
C LEU A 305 -11.22 19.75 -1.86
N VAL A 306 -11.19 20.73 -2.76
CA VAL A 306 -12.40 21.49 -3.17
C VAL A 306 -13.33 20.62 -4.04
N ALA A 307 -12.77 19.72 -4.86
CA ALA A 307 -13.55 18.82 -5.71
C ALA A 307 -14.40 17.78 -4.95
N GLU A 308 -14.16 17.57 -3.65
CA GLU A 308 -15.00 16.70 -2.80
C GLU A 308 -16.25 17.40 -2.24
N ARG A 309 -16.39 18.72 -2.43
CA ARG A 309 -17.46 19.53 -1.80
C ARG A 309 -18.59 19.96 -2.71
N GLU A 310 -18.68 19.45 -3.94
CA GLU A 310 -19.92 19.53 -4.71
C GLU A 310 -20.73 18.24 -4.50
N PRO A 311 -21.69 18.21 -3.55
CA PRO A 311 -22.71 17.19 -3.59
C PRO A 311 -23.45 17.36 -4.92
N MET A 312 -23.36 16.34 -5.75
CA MET A 312 -24.27 16.13 -6.86
C MET A 312 -25.68 16.02 -6.26
N GLU A 313 -26.39 17.16 -6.16
CA GLU A 313 -27.82 17.20 -5.85
C GLU A 313 -28.54 16.43 -6.95
N ILE A 314 -28.93 15.19 -6.62
CA ILE A 314 -29.83 14.39 -7.44
C ILE A 314 -31.23 14.91 -7.11
N ALA A 315 -31.81 15.67 -8.05
CA ALA A 315 -33.25 15.90 -8.16
C ALA A 315 -33.94 14.72 -8.84
#